data_AF-A0A8D8G279-F1
#
_entry.id   AF-A0A8D8G279-F1
#
_cell.length_a   1.000
_cell.length_b   1.000
_cell.length_c   1.000
_cell.angle_alpha   90.00
_cell.angle_beta   90.00
_cell.angle_gamma   90.00
#
_symmetry.space_group_name_H-M   'P 1'
#
loop_
_entity.id
_entity.type
_entity.pdbx_description
1 polymer ?
#
loop_
_entity_poly.entity_id
_entity_poly.type
_entity_poly.pdbx_seq_one_letter_code
_entity_poly.pdbx_strand_id
1 'polypeptide(L)'
;DELIANHGLDINNLYVIGFSLGAHAAANAGKHHGGRINTIIALDPAGPLFSAGQSDAVAPTDGLYVETIMTNAGLLGINVPLGQANFYANGGRTQPGCGIDISGNCAHSRAP
;
A
#
# COMPACT_ATOMS: atom_id res chain seq x y z
N ASP A 1 11.00 -9.34 -15.22
CA ASP A 1 10.32 -10.62 -15.55
C ASP A 1 11.18 -11.87 -15.33
N GLU A 2 12.45 -11.74 -14.92
CA GLU A 2 13.40 -12.86 -14.77
C GLU A 2 12.87 -14.05 -13.97
N LEU A 3 12.26 -13.80 -12.80
CA LEU A 3 11.74 -14.86 -11.93
C LEU A 3 10.61 -15.67 -12.60
N ILE A 4 9.77 -15.00 -13.39
CA ILE A 4 8.65 -15.62 -14.11
C ILE A 4 9.19 -16.42 -15.30
N ALA A 5 10.10 -15.84 -16.06
CA ALA A 5 10.62 -16.45 -17.29
C ALA A 5 11.56 -17.63 -17.02
N ASN A 6 12.42 -17.52 -16.00
CA ASN A 6 13.59 -18.40 -15.85
C ASN A 6 13.62 -19.18 -14.53
N HIS A 7 12.77 -18.84 -13.56
CA HIS A 7 12.80 -19.47 -12.22
C HIS A 7 11.46 -20.08 -11.79
N GLY A 8 10.47 -20.14 -12.68
CA GLY A 8 9.19 -20.81 -12.43
C GLY A 8 8.28 -20.10 -11.43
N LEU A 9 8.50 -18.79 -11.18
CA LEU A 9 7.58 -18.01 -10.36
C LEU A 9 6.23 -17.90 -11.06
N ASP A 10 5.18 -18.45 -10.45
CA ASP A 10 3.81 -18.20 -10.84
C ASP A 10 3.36 -16.83 -10.30
N ILE A 11 3.09 -15.88 -11.20
CA ILE A 11 2.64 -14.53 -10.84
C ILE A 11 1.30 -14.56 -10.08
N ASN A 12 0.49 -15.61 -10.27
CA ASN A 12 -0.77 -15.81 -9.55
C ASN A 12 -0.53 -16.21 -8.08
N ASN A 13 0.69 -16.53 -7.67
CA ASN A 13 1.07 -16.79 -6.29
C ASN A 13 1.99 -15.70 -5.71
N LEU A 14 2.15 -14.57 -6.42
CA LEU A 14 3.00 -13.46 -5.97
C LEU A 14 2.21 -12.47 -5.10
N TYR A 15 2.70 -12.24 -3.89
CA TYR A 15 2.24 -11.21 -2.97
C TYR A 15 3.32 -10.14 -2.87
N VAL A 16 2.94 -8.88 -3.07
CA VAL A 16 3.85 -7.74 -2.89
C VAL A 16 3.29 -6.84 -1.80
N ILE A 17 4.06 -6.67 -0.74
CA ILE A 17 3.68 -5.87 0.42
C ILE A 17 4.60 -4.66 0.47
N GLY A 18 4.00 -3.47 0.54
CA GLY A 18 4.75 -2.22 0.55
C GLY A 18 4.27 -1.30 1.66
N PHE A 19 5.20 -0.73 2.42
CA PHE A 19 4.93 0.21 3.50
C PHE A 19 5.30 1.64 3.09
N SER A 20 4.46 2.64 3.44
CA SER A 20 4.73 4.05 3.20
C SER A 20 4.95 4.34 1.70
N LEU A 21 6.08 4.92 1.30
CA LEU A 21 6.48 5.07 -0.11
C LEU A 21 6.59 3.71 -0.83
N GLY A 22 6.98 2.66 -0.11
CA GLY A 22 7.05 1.30 -0.63
C GLY A 22 5.69 0.74 -1.06
N ALA A 23 4.58 1.23 -0.51
CA ALA A 23 3.24 0.89 -0.99
C ALA A 23 3.04 1.30 -2.46
N HIS A 24 3.48 2.51 -2.81
CA HIS A 24 3.48 2.99 -4.18
C HIS A 24 4.47 2.23 -5.05
N ALA A 25 5.65 1.86 -4.53
CA ALA A 25 6.59 1.03 -5.28
C ALA A 25 6.00 -0.36 -5.61
N ALA A 26 5.33 -0.99 -4.65
CA ALA A 26 4.63 -2.27 -4.84
C ALA A 26 3.53 -2.17 -5.91
N ALA A 27 2.70 -1.13 -5.82
CA ALA A 27 1.70 -0.79 -6.83
C ALA A 27 2.30 -0.60 -8.23
N ASN A 28 3.40 0.15 -8.35
CA ASN A 28 4.06 0.38 -9.64
C ASN A 28 4.65 -0.91 -10.24
N ALA A 29 5.14 -1.84 -9.43
CA ALA A 29 5.51 -3.18 -9.91
C ALA A 29 4.28 -3.89 -10.52
N GLY A 30 3.14 -3.84 -9.83
CA GLY A 30 1.86 -4.34 -10.33
C GLY A 30 1.43 -3.75 -11.67
N LYS A 31 1.47 -2.42 -11.80
CA LYS A 31 1.20 -1.70 -13.06
C LYS A 31 2.12 -2.13 -14.18
N HIS A 32 3.42 -2.27 -13.90
CA HIS A 32 4.40 -2.70 -14.90
C HIS A 32 4.07 -4.10 -15.46
N HIS A 33 3.45 -4.96 -14.64
CA HIS A 33 2.97 -6.27 -15.07
C HIS A 33 1.51 -6.30 -15.52
N GLY A 34 0.92 -5.13 -15.81
CA GLY A 34 -0.45 -5.00 -16.33
C GLY A 34 -1.53 -5.38 -15.32
N GLY A 35 -1.28 -5.18 -14.02
CA GLY A 35 -2.27 -5.51 -12.98
C GLY A 35 -2.39 -7.00 -12.67
N ARG A 36 -1.45 -7.83 -13.12
CA ARG A 36 -1.54 -9.30 -13.03
C ARG A 36 -0.90 -9.91 -11.78
N ILE A 37 -0.26 -9.10 -10.93
CA ILE A 37 0.22 -9.58 -9.62
C ILE A 37 -1.01 -10.00 -8.81
N ASN A 38 -0.95 -11.18 -8.18
CA ASN A 38 -2.09 -11.71 -7.46
C ASN A 38 -2.58 -10.76 -6.36
N THR A 39 -1.67 -10.35 -5.46
CA THR A 39 -2.07 -9.51 -4.33
C THR A 39 -1.04 -8.43 -4.04
N ILE A 40 -1.54 -7.21 -3.82
CA ILE A 40 -0.78 -6.07 -3.31
C ILE A 40 -1.38 -5.64 -1.98
N ILE A 41 -0.55 -5.61 -0.93
CA ILE A 41 -0.94 -5.05 0.38
C ILE A 41 -0.16 -3.77 0.58
N ALA A 42 -0.88 -2.67 0.62
CA ALA A 42 -0.37 -1.31 0.71
C ALA A 42 -0.54 -0.81 2.16
N LEU A 43 0.53 -0.93 2.94
CA LEU A 43 0.58 -0.60 4.36
C LEU A 43 0.84 0.90 4.52
N ASP A 44 -0.15 1.61 5.06
CA ASP A 44 -0.21 3.06 5.28
C ASP A 44 0.47 3.87 4.16
N PRO A 45 -0.07 3.85 2.93
CA PRO A 45 0.59 4.42 1.75
C PRO A 45 0.92 5.89 1.95
N ALA A 46 2.11 6.32 1.56
CA ALA A 46 2.56 7.69 1.77
C ALA A 46 1.58 8.72 1.19
N GLY A 47 1.16 9.68 1.99
CA GLY A 47 0.35 10.81 1.55
C GLY A 47 1.13 11.89 0.80
N PRO A 48 2.30 12.35 1.31
CA PRO A 48 3.06 13.41 0.64
C PRO A 48 3.45 13.04 -0.79
N LEU A 49 3.18 13.94 -1.73
CA LEU A 49 3.43 13.79 -3.18
C LEU A 49 2.51 12.80 -3.91
N PHE A 50 1.59 12.12 -3.22
CA PHE A 50 0.66 11.17 -3.82
C PHE A 50 -0.80 11.61 -3.67
N SER A 51 -1.62 11.21 -4.63
CA SER A 51 -3.05 11.50 -4.72
C SER A 51 -3.73 10.40 -5.52
N ALA A 52 -4.97 10.07 -5.16
CA ALA A 52 -5.75 9.07 -5.88
C ALA A 52 -5.84 9.44 -7.38
N GLY A 53 -5.60 8.44 -8.24
CA GLY A 53 -5.62 8.60 -9.69
C GLY A 53 -4.31 9.08 -10.31
N GLN A 54 -3.28 9.44 -9.53
CA GLN A 54 -1.95 9.65 -10.09
C GLN A 54 -1.36 8.33 -10.59
N SER A 55 -0.63 8.39 -11.72
CA SER A 55 -0.10 7.21 -12.39
C SER A 55 0.92 6.43 -11.58
N ASP A 56 1.53 7.07 -10.57
CA ASP A 56 2.53 6.50 -9.67
C ASP A 56 1.97 6.18 -8.26
N ALA A 57 0.71 6.54 -7.95
CA ALA A 57 0.05 6.22 -6.68
C ALA A 57 -0.63 4.84 -6.69
N VAL A 58 -0.92 4.25 -5.54
CA VAL A 58 -1.63 2.95 -5.48
C VAL A 58 -3.03 3.10 -6.09
N ALA A 59 -3.44 2.12 -6.87
CA ALA A 59 -4.77 2.03 -7.47
C ALA A 59 -5.35 0.60 -7.36
N PRO A 60 -6.68 0.45 -7.40
CA PRO A 60 -7.33 -0.85 -7.28
C PRO A 60 -7.02 -1.82 -8.42
N THR A 61 -6.48 -1.31 -9.54
CA THR A 61 -6.16 -2.04 -10.77
C THR A 61 -4.72 -2.55 -10.81
N ASP A 62 -3.91 -2.27 -9.79
CA ASP A 62 -2.48 -2.58 -9.79
C ASP A 62 -2.19 -4.07 -9.54
N GLY A 63 -3.18 -4.82 -9.06
CA GLY A 63 -3.14 -6.28 -8.93
C GLY A 63 -4.52 -6.88 -9.11
N LEU A 64 -4.62 -8.21 -9.05
CA LEU A 64 -5.92 -8.90 -9.03
C LEU A 64 -6.69 -8.61 -7.73
N TYR A 65 -5.94 -8.48 -6.63
CA TYR A 65 -6.41 -7.97 -5.35
C TYR A 65 -5.47 -6.86 -4.82
N VAL A 66 -6.02 -5.71 -4.47
CA VAL A 66 -5.29 -4.61 -3.82
C VAL A 66 -6.01 -4.22 -2.54
N GLU A 67 -5.27 -4.28 -1.43
CA GLU A 67 -5.74 -3.90 -0.10
C GLU A 67 -4.89 -2.76 0.45
N THR A 68 -5.53 -1.81 1.14
CA THR A 68 -4.82 -0.82 1.96
C THR A 68 -5.10 -1.02 3.45
N ILE A 69 -4.07 -0.81 4.27
CA ILE A 69 -4.20 -0.77 5.73
C ILE A 69 -3.73 0.61 6.19
N MET A 70 -4.67 1.45 6.58
CA MET A 70 -4.42 2.82 7.03
C MET A 70 -4.25 2.86 8.54
N THR A 71 -3.13 3.41 9.01
CA THR A 71 -2.84 3.59 10.44
C THR A 71 -2.48 5.02 10.82
N ASN A 72 -2.05 5.86 9.86
CA ASN A 72 -1.79 7.28 10.04
C ASN A 72 -2.30 8.15 8.88
N ALA A 73 -3.51 7.83 8.39
CA ALA A 73 -4.20 8.56 7.34
C ALA A 73 -4.37 10.05 7.64
N GLY A 74 -3.97 10.89 6.69
CA GLY A 74 -4.11 12.34 6.75
C GLY A 74 -2.96 13.07 7.43
N LEU A 75 -1.93 12.35 7.88
CA LEU A 75 -0.67 12.93 8.35
C LEU A 75 0.50 12.42 7.51
N LEU A 76 0.96 11.19 7.74
CA LEU A 76 1.97 10.54 6.89
C LEU A 76 1.33 9.64 5.83
N GLY A 77 0.21 8.99 6.17
CA GLY A 77 -0.56 8.16 5.25
C GLY A 77 -1.55 8.97 4.42
N ILE A 78 -1.89 8.48 3.23
CA ILE A 78 -2.96 9.05 2.41
C ILE A 78 -4.34 8.84 3.08
N ASN A 79 -5.27 9.79 2.92
CA ASN A 79 -6.59 9.77 3.59
C ASN A 79 -7.76 9.48 2.63
N VAL A 80 -7.51 8.78 1.53
CA VAL A 80 -8.54 8.38 0.56
C VAL A 80 -8.39 6.88 0.25
N PRO A 81 -9.49 6.18 -0.06
CA PRO A 81 -9.43 4.77 -0.42
C PRO A 81 -8.67 4.59 -1.74
N LEU A 82 -7.73 3.64 -1.78
CA LEU A 82 -6.90 3.34 -2.96
C LEU A 82 -6.98 1.89 -3.43
N GLY A 83 -7.44 0.96 -2.59
CA GLY A 83 -7.56 -0.47 -2.92
C GLY A 83 -9.01 -0.88 -3.22
N GLN A 84 -9.19 -2.15 -3.60
CA GLN A 84 -10.51 -2.81 -3.61
C GLN A 84 -11.03 -2.99 -2.18
N ALA A 85 -10.14 -3.28 -1.24
CA ALA A 85 -10.42 -3.26 0.19
C ALA A 85 -9.56 -2.19 0.88
N ASN A 86 -10.15 -1.47 1.83
CA ASN A 86 -9.49 -0.38 2.54
C ASN A 86 -9.82 -0.48 4.03
N PHE A 87 -8.82 -0.83 4.83
CA PHE A 87 -8.95 -1.04 6.27
C PHE A 87 -8.41 0.18 7.01
N TYR A 88 -9.16 0.65 8.00
CA TYR A 88 -8.80 1.81 8.82
C TYR A 88 -8.67 1.34 10.27
N ALA A 89 -7.47 0.88 10.64
CA ALA A 89 -7.24 0.35 11.97
C ALA A 89 -7.49 1.43 13.02
N ASN A 90 -8.37 1.16 13.98
CA ASN A 90 -8.74 2.12 15.04
C ASN A 90 -9.21 3.48 14.49
N GLY A 91 -9.86 3.50 13.32
CA GLY A 91 -10.27 4.74 12.64
C GLY A 91 -9.21 5.35 11.72
N GLY A 92 -8.02 4.75 11.65
CA GLY A 92 -7.01 4.96 10.60
C GLY A 92 -6.09 6.16 10.76
N ARG A 93 -6.33 7.07 11.72
CA ARG A 93 -5.51 8.28 11.93
C ARG A 93 -4.50 8.14 13.07
N THR A 94 -4.94 7.59 14.19
CA THR A 94 -4.16 7.45 15.41
C THR A 94 -4.27 6.02 15.90
N GLN A 95 -3.22 5.54 16.55
CA GLN A 95 -3.15 4.17 17.01
C GLN A 95 -2.98 4.08 18.52
N PRO A 96 -3.66 3.13 19.18
CA PRO A 96 -3.44 2.84 20.60
C PRO A 96 -1.95 2.59 20.90
N GLY A 97 -1.48 3.15 22.02
CA GLY A 97 -0.09 3.00 22.45
C GLY A 97 0.92 3.95 21.81
N CYS A 98 0.49 4.91 20.99
CA CYS A 98 1.38 5.94 20.41
C CYS A 98 1.46 7.25 21.21
N GLY A 99 0.60 7.45 22.21
CA GLY A 99 0.64 8.64 23.07
C GLY A 99 0.53 9.94 22.26
N ILE A 100 1.44 10.89 22.53
CA ILE A 100 1.55 12.15 21.79
C ILE A 100 2.42 11.91 20.56
N ASP A 101 1.79 11.58 19.43
CA ASP A 101 2.46 11.28 18.16
C ASP A 101 2.34 12.43 17.16
N ILE A 102 2.99 13.56 17.49
CA ILE A 102 3.00 14.78 16.66
C ILE A 102 3.59 14.56 15.27
N SER A 103 4.58 13.67 15.15
CA SER A 103 5.20 13.33 13.86
C SER A 103 4.41 12.32 13.04
N GLY A 104 3.50 11.57 13.66
CA GLY A 104 2.81 10.44 13.04
C GLY A 104 3.64 9.16 12.92
N ASN A 105 4.94 9.20 13.23
CA ASN A 105 5.86 8.09 13.04
C ASN A 105 5.42 6.82 13.78
N CYS A 106 4.89 6.95 14.99
CA CYS A 106 4.45 5.77 15.74
C CYS A 106 3.24 5.13 15.07
N ALA A 107 2.18 5.90 14.80
CA ALA A 107 0.96 5.42 14.18
C ALA A 107 1.23 4.87 12.76
N HIS A 108 2.10 5.54 11.99
CA HIS A 108 2.53 5.09 10.67
C HIS A 108 3.22 3.72 10.76
N SER A 109 4.12 3.55 11.72
CA SER A 109 4.85 2.29 11.95
C SER A 109 4.02 1.17 12.58
N ARG A 110 2.71 1.34 12.81
CA ARG A 110 1.80 0.26 13.24
C ARG A 110 1.24 -0.57 12.09
N ALA A 111 1.43 -0.14 10.84
CA ALA A 111 0.98 -0.88 9.68
C ALA A 111 1.81 -2.16 9.39
N PRO A 112 3.16 -2.14 9.45
CA PRO A 112 3.96 -3.36 9.32
C PRO A 112 3.91 -4.28 10.55
#